data_AF-A0A645HSC6-F1
#
_entry.id   AF-A0A645HSC6-F1
#
_cell.length_a   1.000
_cell.length_b   1.000
_cell.length_c   1.000
_cell.angle_alpha   90.00
_cell.angle_beta   90.00
_cell.angle_gamma   90.00
#
_symmetry.space_group_name_H-M   'P 1'
#
loop_
_entity.id
_entity.type
_entity.pdbx_description
1 polymer ?
#
loop_
_entity_poly.entity_id
_entity_poly.type
_entity_poly.pdbx_seq_one_letter_code
_entity_poly.pdbx_strand_id
1 'polypeptide(L)'
;MEKIVTARKLPHIGWNSLRLQNDSPLFAGLPQGAYVYFVHSFCGVADSERDVIGRTEYGPSVVAAVARGNVYGCQFHPEKSGEIGLQILKNFGALNR
;
A
#
# COMPACT_ATOMS: atom_id res chain seq x y z
N MET A 1 -9.33 -5.10 11.34
CA MET A 1 -8.32 -5.92 10.62
C MET A 1 -8.89 -7.31 10.48
N GLU A 2 -8.77 -7.93 9.31
CA GLU A 2 -9.41 -9.20 8.98
C GLU A 2 -8.44 -10.13 8.26
N LYS A 3 -8.65 -11.45 8.34
CA LYS A 3 -7.87 -12.42 7.57
C LYS A 3 -8.28 -12.33 6.11
N ILE A 4 -7.31 -12.35 5.19
CA ILE A 4 -7.63 -12.31 3.76
C ILE A 4 -8.40 -13.58 3.38
N VAL A 5 -9.63 -13.41 2.87
CA VAL A 5 -10.45 -14.51 2.34
C VAL A 5 -10.06 -14.72 0.87
N THR A 6 -9.23 -15.74 0.61
CA THR A 6 -8.69 -16.02 -0.74
C THR A 6 -8.41 -17.50 -0.92
N ALA A 7 -8.46 -17.98 -2.17
CA ALA A 7 -7.99 -19.31 -2.56
C ALA A 7 -6.46 -19.35 -2.81
N ARG A 8 -5.80 -18.18 -2.80
CA ARG A 8 -4.33 -18.08 -2.95
C ARG A 8 -3.63 -18.54 -1.66
N LYS A 9 -2.37 -18.95 -1.80
CA LYS A 9 -1.52 -19.33 -0.67
C LYS A 9 -1.41 -18.15 0.32
N LEU A 10 -1.53 -18.42 1.61
CA LEU A 10 -1.20 -17.45 2.66
C LEU A 10 0.14 -17.80 3.33
N PRO A 11 0.92 -16.79 3.76
CA PRO A 11 0.65 -15.36 3.65
C PRO A 11 0.73 -14.87 2.19
N HIS A 12 0.12 -13.71 1.90
CA HIS A 12 0.45 -12.92 0.71
C HIS A 12 1.92 -12.51 0.83
N ILE A 13 2.80 -13.24 0.15
CA ILE A 13 4.25 -13.03 0.14
C ILE A 13 4.71 -12.72 -1.27
N GLY A 14 5.46 -11.63 -1.42
CA GLY A 14 6.18 -11.31 -2.64
C GLY A 14 5.84 -9.92 -3.18
N TRP A 15 6.25 -9.71 -4.42
CA TRP A 15 6.00 -8.47 -5.14
C TRP A 15 4.59 -8.47 -5.73
N ASN A 16 3.83 -7.40 -5.48
CA ASN A 16 2.51 -7.20 -6.07
C ASN A 16 2.29 -5.73 -6.43
N SER A 17 1.43 -5.47 -7.42
CA SER A 17 1.20 -4.13 -7.95
C SER A 17 0.25 -3.31 -7.06
N LEU A 18 0.46 -2.00 -7.05
CA LEU A 18 -0.41 -1.03 -6.43
C LEU A 18 -1.35 -0.39 -7.46
N ARG A 19 -2.63 -0.36 -7.12
CA ARG A 19 -3.59 0.58 -7.68
C ARG A 19 -3.65 1.82 -6.79
N LEU A 20 -3.00 2.88 -7.23
CA LEU A 20 -2.99 4.20 -6.59
C LEU A 20 -4.36 4.88 -6.78
N GLN A 21 -4.81 5.58 -5.75
CA GLN A 21 -6.08 6.33 -5.72
C GLN A 21 -5.98 7.53 -4.75
N ASN A 22 -6.93 8.46 -4.85
CA ASN A 22 -7.02 9.66 -3.99
C ASN A 22 -5.75 10.54 -4.00
N ASP A 23 -4.95 10.47 -5.06
CA ASP A 23 -3.81 11.35 -5.38
C ASP A 23 -2.90 11.73 -4.20
N SER A 24 -2.58 10.74 -3.36
CA SER A 24 -1.78 10.97 -2.16
C SER A 24 -0.37 11.45 -2.51
N PRO A 25 0.15 12.50 -1.85
CA PRO A 25 1.51 12.97 -2.09
C PRO A 25 2.58 11.95 -1.66
N LEU A 26 2.21 10.96 -0.84
CA LEU A 26 3.08 9.82 -0.53
C LEU A 26 3.53 9.06 -1.79
N PHE A 27 2.71 9.06 -2.84
CA PHE A 27 2.96 8.35 -4.10
C PHE A 27 3.31 9.28 -5.27
N ALA A 28 3.67 10.54 -4.99
CA ALA A 28 4.11 11.48 -6.00
C ALA A 28 5.25 10.90 -6.88
N GLY A 29 5.09 10.99 -8.20
CA GLY A 29 6.06 10.50 -9.18
C GLY A 29 6.06 8.97 -9.40
N LEU A 30 5.19 8.21 -8.73
CA LEU A 30 5.06 6.77 -8.98
C LEU A 30 4.08 6.47 -10.12
N PRO A 31 4.39 5.49 -10.98
CA PRO A 31 3.45 5.05 -12.00
C PRO A 31 2.31 4.21 -11.39
N GLN A 32 1.14 4.25 -12.04
CA GLN A 32 0.07 3.31 -11.72
C GLN A 32 0.55 1.87 -11.96
N GLY A 33 0.24 0.95 -11.04
CA GLY A 33 0.69 -0.44 -11.13
C GLY A 33 2.12 -0.69 -10.63
N ALA A 34 2.76 0.29 -9.96
CA ALA A 34 4.07 0.11 -9.35
C ALA A 34 4.09 -1.09 -8.37
N TYR A 35 5.16 -1.88 -8.39
CA TYR A 35 5.29 -3.07 -7.56
C TYR A 35 5.98 -2.78 -6.23
N VAL A 36 5.44 -3.36 -5.16
CA VAL A 36 5.97 -3.29 -3.79
C VAL A 36 5.92 -4.66 -3.13
N TYR A 37 6.68 -4.83 -2.04
CA TYR A 37 6.85 -6.10 -1.36
C TYR A 37 5.87 -6.28 -0.20
N PHE A 38 5.09 -7.35 -0.24
CA PHE A 38 4.13 -7.74 0.79
C PHE A 38 4.57 -9.01 1.53
N VAL A 39 4.23 -9.09 2.83
CA VAL A 39 4.33 -10.32 3.63
C VAL A 39 3.30 -10.29 4.77
N HIS A 40 2.07 -10.75 4.51
CA HIS A 40 0.98 -10.67 5.50
C HIS A 40 -0.14 -11.69 5.23
N SER A 41 -0.85 -12.13 6.28
CA SER A 41 -2.05 -13.01 6.14
C SER A 41 -3.37 -12.29 6.42
N PHE A 42 -3.28 -11.08 6.96
CA PHE A 42 -4.39 -10.26 7.41
C PHE A 42 -4.23 -8.86 6.82
N CYS A 43 -5.31 -8.12 6.65
CA CYS A 43 -5.28 -6.76 6.12
C CYS A 43 -6.18 -5.80 6.90
N GLY A 44 -5.86 -4.51 6.77
CA GLY A 44 -6.73 -3.43 7.24
C GLY A 44 -8.06 -3.42 6.49
N VAL A 45 -9.11 -2.99 7.19
CA VAL A 45 -10.40 -2.63 6.60
C VAL A 45 -10.53 -1.13 6.83
N ALA A 46 -10.77 -0.37 5.77
CA ALA A 46 -10.93 1.07 5.87
C ALA A 46 -12.40 1.41 6.08
N ASP A 47 -12.70 2.21 7.10
CA ASP A 47 -14.06 2.68 7.37
C ASP A 47 -14.55 3.68 6.30
N SER A 48 -13.62 4.32 5.58
CA SER A 48 -13.92 5.32 4.56
C SER A 48 -12.97 5.19 3.38
N GLU A 49 -13.56 5.08 2.19
CA GLU A 49 -12.83 5.00 0.91
C GLU A 49 -11.98 6.23 0.59
N ARG A 50 -12.31 7.38 1.21
CA ARG A 50 -11.52 8.61 1.06
C ARG A 50 -10.14 8.52 1.70
N ASP A 51 -9.98 7.65 2.70
CA ASP A 51 -8.71 7.46 3.40
C ASP A 51 -7.83 6.41 2.71
N VAL A 52 -8.36 5.62 1.76
CA VAL A 52 -7.58 4.61 1.04
C VAL A 52 -6.82 5.26 -0.10
N ILE A 53 -5.50 5.19 -0.08
CA ILE A 53 -4.64 5.82 -1.10
C ILE A 53 -4.00 4.80 -2.04
N GLY A 54 -4.07 3.50 -1.69
CA GLY A 54 -3.56 2.43 -2.52
C GLY A 54 -4.23 1.10 -2.22
N ARG A 55 -4.46 0.31 -3.26
CA ARG A 55 -4.95 -1.06 -3.19
C ARG A 55 -4.04 -2.04 -3.91
N THR A 56 -4.16 -3.31 -3.58
CA THR A 56 -3.56 -4.42 -4.34
C THR A 56 -4.57 -5.55 -4.46
N GLU A 57 -4.41 -6.43 -5.44
CA GLU A 57 -5.29 -7.59 -5.65
C GLU A 57 -4.58 -8.87 -5.24
N TYR A 58 -5.17 -9.67 -4.35
CA TYR A 58 -4.64 -10.97 -3.94
C TYR A 58 -5.72 -12.06 -3.89
N GLY A 59 -6.56 -12.09 -4.92
CA GLY A 59 -7.83 -12.81 -4.91
C GLY A 59 -8.95 -11.77 -4.74
N PRO A 60 -9.18 -11.27 -3.51
CA PRO A 60 -9.95 -10.05 -3.29
C PRO A 60 -9.07 -8.79 -3.41
N SER A 61 -9.74 -7.64 -3.47
CA SER A 61 -9.12 -6.32 -3.34
C SER A 61 -8.72 -6.07 -1.89
N VAL A 62 -7.47 -5.65 -1.69
CA VAL A 62 -6.85 -5.45 -0.38
C VAL A 62 -6.42 -4.01 -0.23
N VAL A 63 -6.73 -3.40 0.92
CA VAL A 63 -6.21 -2.08 1.29
C VAL A 63 -4.69 -2.18 1.48
N ALA A 64 -3.94 -1.54 0.58
CA ALA A 64 -2.48 -1.59 0.58
C ALA A 64 -1.87 -0.37 1.28
N ALA A 65 -2.54 0.79 1.24
CA ALA A 65 -2.12 1.98 1.96
C ALA A 65 -3.30 2.93 2.25
N VAL A 66 -3.18 3.65 3.37
CA VAL A 66 -4.15 4.64 3.83
C VAL A 66 -3.45 5.94 4.25
N ALA A 67 -4.18 7.05 4.20
CA ALA A 67 -3.75 8.33 4.76
C ALA A 67 -4.92 9.13 5.31
N ARG A 68 -4.71 9.83 6.42
CA ARG A 68 -5.64 10.82 6.98
C ARG A 68 -4.86 11.92 7.69
N GLY A 69 -4.98 13.15 7.21
CA GLY A 69 -4.18 14.26 7.73
C GLY A 69 -2.68 13.98 7.59
N ASN A 70 -1.96 14.03 8.71
CA ASN A 70 -0.52 13.75 8.78
C ASN A 70 -0.18 12.27 9.08
N VAL A 71 -1.19 11.39 9.13
CA VAL A 71 -1.01 9.96 9.44
C VAL A 71 -1.07 9.15 8.15
N TYR A 72 -0.06 8.28 7.97
CA TYR A 72 0.07 7.40 6.81
C TYR A 72 0.29 5.96 7.29
N GLY A 73 -0.24 5.00 6.54
CA GLY A 73 -0.03 3.58 6.80
C GLY A 73 0.13 2.81 5.50
N CYS A 74 1.05 1.86 5.47
CA CYS A 74 1.24 0.92 4.36
C CYS A 74 1.25 -0.52 4.89
N GLN A 75 0.62 -1.41 4.14
CA GLN A 75 0.60 -2.84 4.43
C GLN A 75 1.81 -3.55 3.83
N PHE A 76 2.39 -3.00 2.76
CA PHE A 76 3.65 -3.42 2.18
C PHE A 76 4.85 -2.82 2.92
N HIS A 77 6.03 -3.32 2.62
CA HIS A 77 7.30 -2.88 3.20
C HIS A 77 8.06 -1.96 2.23
N PRO A 78 7.91 -0.63 2.32
CA PRO A 78 8.62 0.29 1.42
C PRO A 78 10.14 0.11 1.49
N GLU A 79 10.70 -0.21 2.66
CA GLU A 79 12.13 -0.49 2.84
C GLU A 79 12.61 -1.76 2.12
N LYS A 80 11.70 -2.65 1.73
CA LYS A 80 11.97 -3.88 0.96
C LYS A 80 11.51 -3.82 -0.49
N SER A 81 11.06 -2.64 -0.95
CA SER A 81 10.39 -2.46 -2.25
C SER A 81 11.29 -1.77 -3.30
N GLY A 82 12.61 -1.82 -3.14
CA GLY A 82 13.57 -1.29 -4.11
C GLY A 82 13.40 0.21 -4.38
N GLU A 83 13.59 0.64 -5.62
CA GLU A 83 13.50 2.06 -6.02
C GLU A 83 12.10 2.66 -5.79
N ILE A 84 11.04 1.90 -6.05
CA ILE A 84 9.66 2.32 -5.76
C ILE A 84 9.50 2.59 -4.27
N GLY A 85 9.96 1.66 -3.43
CA GLY A 85 9.94 1.79 -1.98
C GLY A 85 10.75 2.98 -1.46
N LEU A 86 11.95 3.17 -2.00
CA LEU A 86 12.82 4.30 -1.66
C LEU A 86 12.16 5.64 -2.03
N GLN A 87 11.50 5.72 -3.19
CA GLN A 87 10.78 6.93 -3.58
C GLN A 87 9.60 7.23 -2.64
N ILE A 88 8.86 6.22 -2.18
CA ILE A 88 7.80 6.38 -1.16
C ILE A 88 8.38 6.96 0.14
N LEU A 89 9.52 6.45 0.60
CA LEU A 89 10.18 6.96 1.82
C LEU A 89 10.70 8.39 1.64
N LYS A 90 11.25 8.73 0.47
CA LYS A 90 11.65 10.11 0.13
C LYS A 90 10.46 11.06 0.14
N ASN A 91 9.34 10.65 -0.48
CA ASN A 91 8.11 11.43 -0.49
C ASN A 91 7.62 11.65 0.95
N PHE A 92 7.55 10.59 1.76
CA PHE A 92 7.16 10.70 3.17
C PHE A 92 8.05 11.69 3.95
N GLY A 93 9.36 11.61 3.78
CA GLY A 93 10.31 12.54 4.42
C GLY A 93 10.16 14.00 3.97
N ALA A 94 9.62 14.24 2.78
CA ALA A 94 9.36 15.58 2.25
C ALA A 94 8.03 16.19 2.71
N LEU A 95 7.09 15.40 3.24
CA LEU A 95 5.77 15.88 3.71
C LEU A 95 5.84 16.71 4.99
N ASN A 96 6.94 16.64 5.73
CA ASN A 96 7.17 17.38 6.98
C ASN A 96 7.92 18.70 6.76
N ARG A 97 7.85 19.27 5.55
CA ARG A 97 8.41 20.59 5.22
C ARG A 97 7.31 21.58 4.89
#